data_AF-A0A850NLR5-F1
#
_entry.id   AF-A0A850NLR5-F1
#
_cell.length_a   1.000
_cell.length_b   1.000
_cell.length_c   1.000
_cell.angle_alpha   90.00
_cell.angle_beta   90.00
_cell.angle_gamma   90.00
#
_symmetry.space_group_name_H-M   'P 1'
#
loop_
_entity.id
_entity.type
_entity.pdbx_description
1 polymer ?
#
loop_
_entity_poly.entity_id
_entity_poly.type
_entity_poly.pdbx_seq_one_letter_code
_entity_poly.pdbx_strand_id
1 'polypeptide(L)'
;MPRPLDWSVEMDAKLAALLDHKGGTIRKAASNLGVSRSFIQRRAKMIAMKKHSDSCTPARQAAGDAPLPVGHPISWEALMRAPARVCLGAL
;
A
#
# COMPACT_ATOMS: atom_id res chain seq x y z
N MET A 1 -13.19 25.50 -18.08
CA MET A 1 -11.94 24.93 -17.56
C MET A 1 -12.10 24.70 -16.06
N PRO A 2 -11.90 23.49 -15.51
CA PRO A 2 -11.91 23.30 -14.07
C PRO A 2 -10.80 24.16 -13.45
N ARG A 3 -11.13 24.97 -12.44
CA ARG A 3 -10.13 25.80 -11.76
C ARG A 3 -9.15 24.87 -11.01
N PRO A 4 -7.82 25.07 -11.15
CA PRO A 4 -6.87 24.33 -10.34
C PRO A 4 -7.17 24.63 -8.88
N LEU A 5 -7.32 23.58 -8.08
CA LEU A 5 -7.46 23.71 -6.65
C LEU A 5 -6.06 23.95 -6.07
N ASP A 6 -5.84 25.13 -5.50
CA ASP A 6 -4.59 25.48 -4.83
C ASP A 6 -4.48 24.68 -3.54
N TRP A 7 -3.93 23.47 -3.65
CA TRP A 7 -3.79 22.53 -2.55
C TRP A 7 -2.42 22.68 -1.89
N SER A 8 -2.38 23.34 -0.74
CA SER A 8 -1.15 23.59 0.01
C SER A 8 -0.74 22.40 0.89
N VAL A 9 0.52 22.41 1.34
CA VAL A 9 1.05 21.43 2.30
C VAL A 9 0.33 21.53 3.66
N GLU A 10 -0.12 22.72 4.05
CA GLU A 10 -0.91 22.92 5.26
C GLU A 10 -2.26 22.17 5.21
N MET A 11 -2.85 22.07 4.02
CA MET A 11 -4.09 21.31 3.82
C MET A 11 -3.85 19.80 3.92
N ASP A 12 -2.70 19.31 3.49
CA ASP A 12 -2.30 17.91 3.71
C ASP A 12 -2.13 17.61 5.21
N ALA A 13 -1.54 18.53 5.98
CA ALA A 13 -1.40 18.38 7.44
C ALA A 13 -2.77 18.37 8.15
N LYS A 14 -3.68 19.27 7.76
CA LYS A 14 -5.07 19.28 8.27
C LYS A 14 -5.82 18.00 7.92
N LEU A 15 -5.64 17.49 6.70
CA LEU A 15 -6.23 16.22 6.29
C LEU A 15 -5.71 15.05 7.13
N ALA A 16 -4.39 14.98 7.38
CA ALA A 16 -3.81 13.94 8.21
C ALA A 16 -4.38 13.97 9.65
N ALA A 17 -4.48 15.16 10.25
CA ALA A 17 -5.07 15.33 11.59
C ALA A 17 -6.54 14.90 11.65
N LEU A 18 -7.34 15.19 10.61
CA LEU A 18 -8.74 14.78 10.52
C LEU A 18 -8.91 13.26 10.36
N LEU A 19 -7.95 12.58 9.72
CA LEU A 19 -7.97 11.13 9.53
C LEU A 19 -7.47 10.36 10.75
N ASP A 20 -6.52 10.93 11.50
CA ASP A 20 -5.97 10.31 12.72
C ASP A 20 -6.93 10.45 13.93
N HIS A 21 -7.92 11.35 13.88
CA HIS A 21 -8.94 11.47 14.93
C HIS A 21 -9.89 10.25 14.97
N LYS A 22 -10.25 9.77 16.18
CA LYS A 22 -11.23 8.67 16.36
C LYS A 22 -12.56 8.98 15.67
N GLY A 23 -12.99 8.13 14.75
CA GLY A 23 -14.21 8.33 13.95
C GLY A 23 -14.05 9.29 12.75
N GLY A 24 -12.80 9.65 12.40
CA GLY A 24 -12.46 10.32 11.16
C GLY A 24 -12.80 9.44 9.95
N THR A 25 -13.55 9.99 9.00
CA THR A 25 -13.86 9.31 7.74
C THR A 25 -13.56 10.24 6.57
N ILE A 26 -13.25 9.67 5.41
CA ILE A 26 -13.03 10.42 4.16
C ILE A 26 -14.21 11.35 3.87
N ARG A 27 -15.45 10.91 4.15
CA ARG A 27 -16.66 11.72 3.94
C ARG A 27 -16.66 12.97 4.82
N LYS A 28 -16.40 12.82 6.12
CA LYS A 28 -16.33 13.97 7.05
C LYS A 28 -15.18 14.91 6.70
N ALA A 29 -14.01 14.37 6.34
CA ALA A 29 -12.87 15.17 5.93
C ALA A 29 -13.16 15.97 4.64
N ALA A 30 -13.85 15.37 3.67
CA ALA A 30 -14.29 16.05 2.45
C ALA A 30 -15.27 17.19 2.74
N SER A 31 -16.26 16.97 3.62
CA SER A 31 -17.19 18.01 4.06
C SER A 31 -16.47 19.16 4.80
N ASN A 32 -15.53 18.85 5.68
CA ASN A 32 -14.80 19.87 6.45
C ASN A 32 -13.86 20.73 5.59
N LEU A 33 -13.23 20.11 4.58
CA LEU A 33 -12.27 20.79 3.70
C LEU A 33 -12.94 21.40 2.45
N GLY A 34 -14.25 21.21 2.27
CA GLY A 34 -15.00 21.76 1.13
C GLY A 34 -14.61 21.16 -0.22
N VAL A 35 -14.15 19.92 -0.25
CA VAL A 35 -13.62 19.25 -1.46
C VAL A 35 -14.39 17.99 -1.79
N SER A 36 -14.24 17.51 -3.02
CA SER A 36 -14.86 16.25 -3.43
C SER A 36 -14.26 15.06 -2.67
N ARG A 37 -15.11 14.07 -2.38
CA ARG A 37 -14.71 12.82 -1.71
C ARG A 37 -13.58 12.10 -2.46
N SER A 38 -13.66 12.04 -3.79
CA SER A 38 -12.69 11.35 -4.65
C SER A 38 -11.31 12.02 -4.57
N PHE A 39 -11.27 13.35 -4.50
CA PHE A 39 -10.04 14.10 -4.32
C PHE A 39 -9.38 13.79 -2.97
N ILE A 40 -10.14 13.87 -1.88
CA ILE A 40 -9.64 13.54 -0.53
C ILE A 40 -9.16 12.09 -0.45
N GLN A 41 -9.89 11.14 -1.04
CA GLN A 41 -9.48 9.74 -1.05
C GLN A 41 -8.13 9.55 -1.75
N ARG A 42 -7.93 10.20 -2.90
CA ARG A 42 -6.65 10.15 -3.63
C ARG A 42 -5.52 10.76 -2.80
N ARG A 43 -5.76 11.92 -2.16
CA ARG A 43 -4.78 12.57 -1.28
C ARG A 43 -4.44 11.75 -0.04
N ALA A 44 -5.43 11.18 0.63
CA ALA A 44 -5.24 10.31 1.78
C ALA A 44 -4.38 9.09 1.44
N LYS A 45 -4.59 8.48 0.27
CA LYS A 45 -3.73 7.38 -0.21
C LYS A 45 -2.28 7.83 -0.39
N MET A 46 -2.04 9.00 -0.98
CA MET A 46 -0.68 9.55 -1.14
C MET A 46 -0.01 9.82 0.20
N ILE A 47 -0.74 10.36 1.18
CA ILE A 47 -0.24 10.60 2.54
C ILE A 47 0.09 9.26 3.22
N ALA A 48 -0.79 8.26 3.12
CA ALA A 48 -0.56 6.94 3.68
C ALA A 48 0.66 6.24 3.06
N MET A 49 0.87 6.37 1.75
CA MET A 49 2.07 5.84 1.07
C MET A 49 3.37 6.54 1.54
N LYS A 50 3.30 7.83 1.89
CA LYS A 50 4.45 8.53 2.50
C LYS A 50 4.70 8.11 3.94
N LYS A 51 3.64 7.86 4.72
CA LYS A 51 3.71 7.42 6.12
C LYS A 51 4.15 5.96 6.25
N HIS A 52 3.79 5.14 5.27
CA HIS A 52 4.13 3.72 5.16
C HIS A 52 4.84 3.48 3.83
N SER A 53 6.06 4.00 3.69
CA SER A 53 6.92 3.72 2.52
C SER A 53 7.17 2.22 2.35
N ASP A 54 7.14 1.47 3.45
CA ASP A 54 7.33 0.03 3.48
C ASP A 54 6.02 -0.70 3.24
N SER A 55 5.60 -0.72 1.96
CA SER A 55 4.45 -1.53 1.51
C SER A 55 4.72 -3.04 1.48
N CYS A 56 5.97 -3.45 1.69
CA CYS A 56 6.39 -4.84 1.78
C CYS A 56 6.79 -5.16 3.22
N THR A 57 6.42 -6.34 3.70
CA THR A 57 7.01 -6.89 4.92
C THR A 57 8.52 -6.93 4.77
N PRO A 58 9.31 -6.80 5.86
CA PRO A 58 10.76 -6.93 5.80
C PRO A 58 11.22 -8.21 5.08
N ALA A 59 10.44 -9.29 5.25
CA ALA A 59 10.63 -10.56 4.55
C ALA A 59 10.50 -10.48 3.01
N ARG A 60 9.62 -9.61 2.47
CA ARG A 60 9.50 -9.38 1.03
C ARG A 60 10.58 -8.45 0.48
N GLN A 61 11.04 -7.47 1.26
CA GLN A 61 12.20 -6.66 0.90
C GLN A 61 13.47 -7.53 0.86
N ALA A 62 13.67 -8.39 1.86
CA ALA A 62 14.78 -9.34 1.91
C ALA A 62 14.76 -10.38 0.77
N ALA A 63 13.58 -10.72 0.23
CA ALA A 63 13.46 -11.58 -0.95
C ALA A 63 13.90 -10.89 -2.27
N GLY A 64 14.10 -9.57 -2.26
CA GLY A 64 14.69 -8.80 -3.35
C GLY A 64 16.21 -8.73 -3.29
N ASP A 65 16.83 -9.07 -2.16
CA ASP A 65 18.26 -8.98 -1.93
C ASP A 65 18.93 -10.34 -2.18
N ALA A 66 19.55 -10.43 -3.36
CA ALA A 66 20.24 -11.58 -3.96
C ALA A 66 19.34 -12.79 -4.31
N PRO A 67 19.52 -13.39 -5.51
CA PRO A 67 18.87 -14.66 -5.82
C PRO A 67 19.27 -15.69 -4.77
N LEU A 68 18.30 -16.46 -4.29
CA LEU A 68 18.55 -17.56 -3.34
C LEU A 68 19.72 -18.42 -3.86
N PRO A 69 20.67 -18.79 -3.00
CA PRO A 69 21.83 -19.55 -3.43
C PRO A 69 21.39 -20.86 -4.08
N VAL A 70 22.15 -21.29 -5.10
CA VAL A 70 21.92 -22.55 -5.82
C VAL A 70 21.87 -23.70 -4.79
N GLY A 71 20.75 -24.41 -4.73
CA GLY A 71 20.50 -25.48 -3.76
C GLY A 71 19.53 -25.12 -2.62
N HIS A 72 19.08 -23.86 -2.48
CA HIS A 72 18.04 -23.52 -1.50
C HIS A 72 16.71 -24.20 -1.87
N PRO A 73 15.99 -24.82 -0.91
CA PRO A 73 14.78 -25.62 -1.18
C PRO A 73 13.61 -24.84 -1.80
N ILE A 74 13.66 -23.50 -1.76
CA ILE A 74 12.63 -22.59 -2.31
C ILE A 74 13.20 -21.72 -3.45
N SER A 75 14.40 -22.04 -3.96
CA SER A 75 14.93 -21.36 -5.16
C SER A 75 14.04 -21.63 -6.39
N TRP A 76 14.06 -20.72 -7.37
CA TRP A 76 13.32 -20.91 -8.62
C TRP A 76 13.71 -22.22 -9.33
N GLU A 77 15.00 -22.57 -9.33
CA GLU A 77 15.47 -23.86 -9.83
C GLU A 77 14.91 -25.05 -9.05
N ALA A 78 14.80 -24.96 -7.71
CA ALA A 78 14.21 -26.02 -6.90
C ALA A 78 12.70 -26.18 -7.17
N LEU A 79 11.98 -25.08 -7.40
CA LEU A 79 10.57 -25.11 -7.79
C LEU A 79 10.38 -25.70 -9.19
N MET A 80 11.29 -25.43 -10.13
CA MET A 80 11.27 -26.00 -11.49
C MET A 80 11.72 -27.47 -11.54
N ARG A 81 12.53 -27.92 -10.57
CA ARG A 81 12.94 -29.33 -10.43
C ARG A 81 11.98 -30.16 -9.61
N ALA A 82 11.16 -29.54 -8.77
CA ALA A 82 10.11 -30.26 -8.06
C ALA A 82 9.19 -30.88 -9.12
N PRO A 83 9.07 -32.22 -9.18
CA PRO A 83 8.04 -32.82 -10.02
C PRO A 83 6.71 -32.23 -9.53
N ALA A 84 5.89 -31.75 -10.46
CA ALA A 84 4.53 -31.37 -10.16
C ALA A 84 3.85 -32.58 -9.49
N ARG A 85 3.90 -32.64 -8.15
CA ARG A 85 3.07 -33.56 -7.38
C ARG A 85 1.67 -33.01 -7.54
N VAL A 86 1.04 -33.48 -8.60
CA VAL A 86 -0.41 -33.57 -8.75
C VAL A 86 -0.96 -33.91 -7.37
N CYS A 87 -1.78 -33.00 -6.84
CA CYS A 87 -2.64 -33.31 -5.73
C CYS A 87 -3.58 -34.44 -6.17
N LEU A 88 -3.16 -35.69 -5.94
CA LEU A 88 -4.04 -36.85 -5.92
C LEU A 88 -4.27 -37.17 -4.44
N GLY A 89 -5.56 -37.25 -4.12
CA GLY A 89 -6.10 -37.09 -2.79
C GLY A 89 -5.63 -38.10 -1.76
N ALA A 90 -5.79 -37.68 -0.50
CA ALA A 90 -6.19 -38.55 0.60
C ALA A 90 -6.70 -37.65 1.73
N LEU A 91 -8.02 -37.52 1.83
CA LEU A 91 -8.82 -37.75 3.03
C LEU A 91 -10.29 -37.78 2.64
#